data_AF-A0A0B6ZDG1-F1
#
_entry.id   AF-A0A0B6ZDG1-F1
#
_cell.length_a   1.000
_cell.length_b   1.000
_cell.length_c   1.000
_cell.angle_alpha   90.00
_cell.angle_beta   90.00
_cell.angle_gamma   90.00
#
_symmetry.space_group_name_H-M   'P 1'
#
loop_
_entity.id
_entity.type
_entity.pdbx_description
1 polymer ?
#
loop_
_entity_poly.entity_id
_entity_poly.type
_entity_poly.pdbx_seq_one_letter_code
_entity_poly.pdbx_strand_id
1 'polypeptide(L)'
;KGLSPGDVLSVFFCVMVGSFALGGASPHITSILTAKGAGGTIFSIIKNEPTIDSSDPGGQKLSSTQGCIQFKDVEFAYPTRKDVTVLKSFNLEIRPGQTVALVGASGCGKSTIVN
;
A
#
# COMPACT_ATOMS: atom_id res chain seq x y z
N LYS A 1 55.24 11.02 -36.15
CA LYS A 1 54.31 10.05 -36.74
C LYS A 1 52.95 10.72 -36.77
N GLY A 2 52.50 11.17 -37.94
CA GLY A 2 51.18 11.80 -38.10
C GLY A 2 50.08 10.74 -38.20
N LEU A 3 48.84 11.15 -37.95
CA LEU A 3 47.66 10.33 -38.17
C LEU A 3 47.56 9.95 -39.65
N SER A 4 47.20 8.69 -39.94
CA SER A 4 46.91 8.27 -41.31
C SER A 4 45.60 8.92 -41.77
N PRO A 5 45.43 9.23 -43.07
CA PRO A 5 44.17 9.72 -43.62
C PRO A 5 42.98 8.80 -43.30
N GLY A 6 43.21 7.49 -43.16
CA GLY A 6 42.21 6.53 -42.73
C GLY A 6 41.77 6.75 -41.28
N ASP A 7 42.72 7.06 -40.39
CA ASP A 7 42.43 7.33 -38.97
C ASP A 7 41.53 8.56 -38.81
N VAL A 8 41.80 9.60 -39.61
CA VAL A 8 41.00 10.84 -39.62
C VAL A 8 39.56 10.58 -40.08
N LEU A 9 39.39 9.80 -41.16
CA LEU A 9 38.08 9.45 -41.70
C LEU A 9 37.27 8.58 -40.72
N SER A 10 37.93 7.60 -40.08
CA SER A 10 37.32 6.77 -39.06
C SER A 10 36.84 7.59 -37.86
N VAL A 11 37.67 8.51 -37.34
CA VAL A 11 37.27 9.39 -36.23
C VAL A 11 36.06 10.25 -36.61
N PHE A 12 36.04 10.81 -37.82
CA PHE A 12 34.92 11.61 -38.31
C PHE A 12 33.59 10.82 -38.33
N PHE A 13 33.59 9.63 -38.91
CA PHE A 13 32.38 8.79 -38.96
C PHE A 13 31.97 8.29 -37.57
N CYS A 14 32.93 7.94 -36.69
CA CYS A 14 32.62 7.57 -35.31
C CYS A 14 31.89 8.70 -34.57
N VAL A 15 32.34 9.95 -34.71
CA VAL A 15 31.69 11.11 -34.09
C VAL A 15 30.31 11.36 -34.70
N MET A 16 30.19 11.27 -36.02
CA MET A 16 28.90 11.47 -36.72
C MET A 16 27.86 10.43 -36.29
N VAL A 17 28.20 9.13 -36.36
CA VAL A 17 27.30 8.04 -35.98
C VAL A 17 26.95 8.12 -34.48
N GLY A 18 27.92 8.42 -33.63
CA GLY A 18 27.68 8.62 -32.19
C GLY A 18 26.71 9.76 -31.92
N SER A 19 26.83 10.87 -32.65
CA SER A 19 25.93 12.02 -32.51
C SER A 19 24.49 11.69 -32.92
N PHE A 20 24.30 10.96 -34.03
CA PHE A 20 22.97 10.51 -34.44
C PHE A 20 22.35 9.51 -33.45
N ALA A 21 23.15 8.59 -32.91
CA ALA A 21 22.69 7.64 -31.89
C ALA A 21 22.22 8.35 -30.61
N LEU A 22 22.97 9.36 -30.14
CA LEU A 22 22.58 10.19 -29.01
C LEU A 22 21.29 10.98 -29.28
N GLY A 23 21.18 11.58 -30.47
CA GLY A 23 19.97 12.30 -30.89
C GLY A 23 18.74 11.38 -30.93
N GLY A 24 18.90 10.17 -31.45
CA GLY A 24 17.84 9.15 -31.48
C GLY A 24 17.46 8.60 -30.11
N ALA A 25 18.39 8.60 -29.14
CA ALA A 25 18.14 8.16 -27.76
C ALA A 25 17.34 9.19 -26.93
N SER A 26 17.48 10.49 -27.24
CA SER A 26 16.85 11.62 -26.53
C SER A 26 15.35 11.44 -26.21
N PRO A 27 14.46 11.07 -27.16
CA PRO A 27 13.03 10.92 -26.87
C PRO A 27 12.72 9.79 -25.86
N HIS A 28 13.60 8.80 -25.70
CA HIS A 28 13.38 7.69 -24.76
C HIS A 28 13.61 8.08 -23.30
N ILE A 29 14.41 9.12 -23.03
CA ILE A 29 14.67 9.61 -21.68
C ILE A 29 13.36 10.01 -21.00
N THR A 30 12.49 10.74 -21.72
CA THR A 30 11.18 11.15 -21.22
C THR A 30 10.29 9.96 -20.89
N SER A 31 10.32 8.89 -21.69
CA SER A 31 9.55 7.67 -21.42
C SER A 31 9.99 6.98 -20.12
N ILE A 32 11.30 6.88 -19.88
CA ILE A 32 11.86 6.31 -18.64
C ILE A 32 11.44 7.14 -17.42
N LEU A 33 11.52 8.46 -17.52
CA LEU A 33 11.15 9.35 -16.42
C LEU A 33 9.65 9.25 -16.09
N THR A 34 8.79 9.21 -17.11
CA THR A 34 7.34 9.00 -16.93
C THR A 34 7.04 7.64 -16.31
N ALA A 35 7.70 6.57 -16.79
CA ALA A 35 7.54 5.23 -16.22
C ALA A 35 7.96 5.18 -14.75
N LYS A 36 9.07 5.84 -14.39
CA LYS A 36 9.53 5.96 -12.99
C LYS A 36 8.52 6.72 -12.12
N GLY A 37 7.95 7.81 -12.62
CA GLY A 37 6.91 8.57 -11.92
C GLY A 37 5.64 7.75 -11.71
N ALA A 38 5.13 7.11 -12.75
CA ALA A 38 3.92 6.28 -12.68
C ALA A 38 4.11 5.05 -11.77
N GLY A 39 5.29 4.43 -11.80
CA GLY A 39 5.60 3.29 -10.95
C GLY A 39 5.74 3.65 -9.47
N GLY A 40 6.03 4.90 -9.13
CA GLY A 40 6.27 5.34 -7.74
C GLY A 40 5.17 4.94 -6.76
N THR A 41 3.91 5.24 -7.10
CA THR A 41 2.75 4.91 -6.24
C THR A 41 2.51 3.41 -6.13
N ILE A 42 2.73 2.66 -7.21
CA ILE A 42 2.58 1.20 -7.21
C ILE A 42 3.62 0.58 -6.26
N PHE A 43 4.88 0.98 -6.39
CA PHE A 43 5.94 0.48 -5.53
C PHE A 43 5.78 0.93 -4.07
N SER A 44 5.21 2.11 -3.81
CA SER A 44 4.93 2.53 -2.43
C SER A 44 3.88 1.66 -1.77
N ILE A 45 2.84 1.22 -2.49
CA ILE A 45 1.82 0.31 -1.96
C ILE A 45 2.41 -1.08 -1.72
N ILE A 46 3.17 -1.62 -2.70
CA ILE A 46 3.78 -2.95 -2.59
C ILE A 46 4.74 -3.05 -1.39
N LYS A 47 5.48 -1.97 -1.11
CA LYS A 47 6.46 -1.93 -0.01
C LYS A 47 5.86 -1.50 1.32
N ASN A 48 4.56 -1.19 1.38
CA ASN A 48 3.92 -0.78 2.61
C ASN A 48 3.71 -1.98 3.54
N GLU A 49 4.26 -1.91 4.75
CA GLU A 49 4.00 -2.90 5.81
C GLU A 49 2.76 -2.48 6.62
N PRO A 50 1.65 -3.24 6.59
CA PRO A 50 0.45 -2.91 7.34
C PRO A 50 0.65 -3.20 8.84
N THR A 51 0.09 -2.36 9.71
CA THR A 51 0.13 -2.59 11.17
C THR A 51 -0.60 -3.88 11.58
N ILE A 52 -1.62 -4.28 10.81
CA ILE A 52 -2.35 -5.53 10.98
C ILE A 52 -2.18 -6.32 9.68
N ASP A 53 -1.35 -7.36 9.71
CA ASP A 53 -1.11 -8.23 8.57
C ASP A 53 -2.01 -9.47 8.65
N SER A 54 -2.94 -9.60 7.70
CA SER A 54 -3.84 -10.75 7.61
C SER A 54 -3.16 -12.02 7.07
N SER A 55 -1.99 -11.88 6.46
CA SER A 55 -1.23 -13.00 5.88
C SER A 55 -0.18 -13.56 6.83
N ASP A 56 0.06 -12.91 7.98
CA ASP A 56 1.04 -13.36 8.97
C ASP A 56 0.58 -14.67 9.65
N PRO A 57 1.32 -15.78 9.49
CA PRO A 57 1.00 -17.04 10.16
C PRO A 57 1.35 -17.05 11.66
N GLY A 58 2.01 -16.01 12.18
CA GLY A 58 2.53 -15.91 13.55
C GLY A 58 1.47 -15.76 14.65
N GLY A 59 0.20 -15.59 14.31
CA GLY A 59 -0.89 -15.48 15.28
C GLY A 59 -1.17 -16.76 16.07
N GLN A 60 -1.77 -16.60 17.26
CA GLN A 60 -2.20 -17.74 18.09
C GLN A 60 -3.36 -18.48 17.42
N LYS A 61 -3.14 -19.77 17.11
CA LYS A 61 -4.20 -20.66 16.61
C LYS A 61 -4.78 -21.47 17.78
N LEU A 62 -6.02 -21.17 18.14
CA LEU A 62 -6.73 -21.89 19.20
C LEU A 62 -7.22 -23.25 18.67
N SER A 63 -7.00 -24.32 19.44
CA SER A 63 -7.48 -25.68 19.09
C SER A 63 -9.00 -25.84 19.21
N SER A 64 -9.62 -25.05 20.09
CA SER A 64 -11.06 -25.00 20.32
C SER A 64 -11.45 -23.65 20.90
N THR A 65 -12.66 -23.17 20.59
CA THR A 65 -13.21 -21.92 21.10
C THR A 65 -14.57 -22.16 21.77
N GLN A 66 -14.79 -21.59 22.96
CA GLN A 66 -16.08 -21.71 23.67
C GLN A 66 -17.12 -20.70 23.15
N GLY A 67 -16.71 -19.67 22.41
CA GLY A 67 -17.62 -18.66 21.88
C GLY A 67 -18.07 -17.60 22.90
N CYS A 68 -17.35 -17.40 23.99
CA CYS A 68 -17.55 -16.25 24.87
C CYS A 68 -16.91 -15.00 24.24
N ILE A 69 -17.68 -13.92 24.05
CA ILE A 69 -17.22 -12.67 23.44
C ILE A 69 -17.39 -11.55 24.45
N GLN A 70 -16.35 -10.75 24.66
CA GLN A 70 -16.39 -9.60 25.57
C GLN A 70 -15.78 -8.36 24.94
N PHE A 71 -16.53 -7.26 24.99
CA PHE A 71 -16.06 -5.90 24.75
C PHE A 71 -15.88 -5.23 26.10
N LYS A 72 -14.70 -4.67 26.36
CA LYS A 72 -14.36 -4.01 27.61
C LYS A 72 -13.81 -2.62 27.35
N ASP A 73 -14.53 -1.60 27.84
CA ASP A 73 -14.20 -0.18 27.74
C ASP A 73 -13.72 0.26 26.35
N VAL A 74 -14.40 -0.23 25.30
CA VAL A 74 -13.99 -0.03 23.92
C VAL A 74 -14.31 1.40 23.47
N GLU A 75 -13.27 2.11 23.04
CA GLU A 75 -13.39 3.39 22.35
C GLU A 75 -12.94 3.24 20.89
N PHE A 76 -13.74 3.76 19.96
CA PHE A 76 -13.43 3.63 18.54
C PHE A 76 -13.91 4.84 17.72
N ALA A 77 -13.03 5.30 16.83
CA ALA A 77 -13.31 6.28 15.80
C ALA A 77 -12.74 5.80 14.45
N TYR A 78 -13.49 5.99 13.37
CA TYR A 78 -13.00 5.60 12.04
C TYR A 78 -11.83 6.49 11.61
N PRO A 79 -10.78 5.95 10.96
CA PRO A 79 -9.62 6.74 10.53
C PRO A 79 -9.96 7.89 9.58
N THR A 80 -11.04 7.75 8.79
CA THR A 80 -11.55 8.78 7.88
C THR A 80 -12.26 9.94 8.60
N ARG A 81 -12.67 9.75 9.86
CA ARG A 81 -13.39 10.75 10.67
C ARG A 81 -12.99 10.66 12.15
N LYS A 82 -11.75 11.04 12.45
CA LYS A 82 -11.14 10.91 13.79
C LYS A 82 -11.77 11.82 14.86
N ASP A 83 -12.45 12.87 14.45
CA ASP A 83 -13.15 13.83 15.31
C ASP A 83 -14.45 13.27 15.92
N VAL A 84 -14.96 12.15 15.38
CA VAL A 84 -16.21 11.54 15.84
C VAL A 84 -15.95 10.15 16.40
N THR A 85 -15.96 10.06 17.73
CA THR A 85 -15.97 8.79 18.46
C THR A 85 -17.33 8.11 18.32
N VAL A 86 -17.34 6.92 17.70
CA VAL A 86 -18.54 6.11 17.44
C VAL A 86 -18.88 5.23 18.64
N LEU A 87 -17.89 4.55 19.22
CA LEU A 87 -18.05 3.76 20.45
C LEU A 87 -17.35 4.51 21.58
N LYS A 88 -18.07 4.79 22.68
CA LYS A 88 -17.57 5.55 23.83
C LYS A 88 -17.64 4.66 25.07
N SER A 89 -16.50 4.17 25.55
CA SER A 89 -16.41 3.26 26.69
C SER A 89 -17.41 2.09 26.62
N PHE A 90 -17.52 1.47 25.45
CA PHE A 90 -18.52 0.44 25.19
C PHE A 90 -18.15 -0.89 25.88
N ASN A 91 -19.13 -1.45 26.58
CA ASN A 91 -19.00 -2.70 27.32
C ASN A 91 -20.14 -3.66 26.94
N LEU A 92 -19.80 -4.91 26.58
CA LEU A 92 -20.76 -5.95 26.22
C LEU A 92 -20.17 -7.33 26.52
N GLU A 93 -20.97 -8.23 27.08
CA GLU A 93 -20.61 -9.64 27.28
C GLU A 93 -21.66 -10.52 26.58
N ILE A 94 -21.19 -11.47 25.77
CA ILE A 94 -22.02 -12.47 25.09
C ILE A 94 -21.54 -13.84 25.52
N ARG A 95 -22.43 -14.59 26.17
CA ARG A 95 -22.11 -15.92 26.70
C ARG A 95 -22.19 -16.99 25.59
N PRO A 96 -21.48 -18.13 25.76
CA PRO A 96 -21.58 -19.26 24.84
C PRO A 96 -23.04 -19.66 24.55
N GLY A 97 -23.41 -19.76 23.27
CA GLY A 97 -24.76 -20.13 22.82
C GLY A 97 -25.82 -19.04 22.94
N GLN A 98 -25.47 -17.84 23.43
CA GLN A 98 -26.39 -16.71 23.54
C GLN A 98 -26.55 -16.00 22.20
N THR A 99 -27.80 -15.73 21.82
CA THR A 99 -28.12 -14.84 20.70
C THR A 99 -28.43 -13.45 21.23
N VAL A 100 -27.77 -12.42 20.68
CA VAL A 100 -27.97 -11.02 21.05
C VAL A 100 -28.41 -10.23 19.82
N ALA A 101 -29.38 -9.34 19.99
CA ALA A 101 -29.82 -8.40 18.95
C ALA A 101 -29.33 -6.98 19.29
N LEU A 102 -28.63 -6.35 18.36
CA LEU A 102 -28.21 -4.96 18.47
C LEU A 102 -29.26 -4.04 17.84
N VAL A 103 -29.93 -3.22 18.65
CA VAL A 103 -30.99 -2.30 18.22
C VAL A 103 -30.63 -0.85 18.56
N GLY A 104 -31.10 0.10 17.76
CA GLY A 104 -30.83 1.52 17.98
C GLY A 104 -30.91 2.36 16.71
N ALA A 105 -30.88 3.69 16.87
CA ALA A 105 -30.97 4.65 15.77
C ALA A 105 -29.84 4.50 14.73
N SER A 106 -30.03 5.02 13.52
CA SER A 106 -28.97 5.04 12.51
C SER A 106 -27.73 5.79 13.03
N GLY A 107 -26.53 5.27 12.73
CA GLY A 107 -25.26 5.89 13.15
C GLY A 107 -24.82 5.63 14.60
N CYS A 108 -25.57 4.88 15.42
CA CYS A 108 -25.20 4.62 16.81
C CYS A 108 -24.11 3.53 17.01
N GLY A 109 -23.41 3.10 15.96
CA GLY A 109 -22.29 2.15 16.07
C GLY A 109 -22.63 0.65 16.00
N LYS A 110 -23.89 0.26 15.71
CA LYS A 110 -24.29 -1.17 15.61
C LYS A 110 -23.41 -1.97 14.64
N SER A 111 -23.26 -1.47 13.41
CA SER A 111 -22.42 -2.12 12.39
C SER A 111 -20.94 -2.05 12.74
N THR A 112 -20.53 -1.04 13.52
CA THR A 112 -19.15 -0.87 14.00
C THR A 112 -18.79 -1.93 15.03
N ILE A 113 -19.74 -2.42 15.84
CA ILE A 113 -19.50 -3.53 16.78
C ILE A 113 -19.20 -4.85 16.05
N VAL A 114 -19.64 -4.97 14.78
CA VAL A 114 -19.49 -6.21 13.98
C VAL A 114 -18.22 -6.21 13.11
N ASN A 115 -17.65 -5.04 12.80
CA ASN A 115 -16.54 -4.86 11.85
C ASN A 115 -15.20 -4.88 12.59
#